data_AF-A0A167LN43-F1
#
_entry.id   AF-A0A167LN43-F1
#
_cell.length_a   1.000
_cell.length_b   1.000
_cell.length_c   1.000
_cell.angle_alpha   90.00
_cell.angle_beta   90.00
_cell.angle_gamma   90.00
#
_symmetry.space_group_name_H-M   'P 1'
#
loop_
_entity.id
_entity.type
_entity.pdbx_description
1 polymer ?
#
loop_
_entity_poly.entity_id
_entity_poly.type
_entity_poly.pdbx_seq_one_letter_code
_entity_poly.pdbx_strand_id
1 'polypeptide(L)'
;MMAFLSIILRYDPTGVDLEGGILGLVKGYFGCVEAQGRGTLHCHMLVWIEGALNPSQIRKRIQEAGDTEFCARLISMLDNTISTEVPPDPGWEVRTAAEQYHPCAVRGPLLNQDKDVLDKERQKDLHLLAEACQRHVHTETCWKYCRDGQPRECRFNLDASNRRPETTFDMETGELHLRCLDGLVNGYNPLILEAVRCNMDIKFIGSGPKAKAVLYYITDYITKSPLKVHVAYAALRWAVRQMEALEGEGSTGLVRSKRMLQKCAHSMIANQELSAAQVAAYMSGNGDHYTSHEFRILYWTGIEQHIEQQLPSPDPWQCAWQP
;
A
#
# COMPACT_ATOMS: atom_id res chain seq x y z
N MET A 1 0.80 -1.99 -15.23
CA MET A 1 0.90 -0.72 -14.47
C MET A 1 0.99 0.51 -15.35
N MET A 2 1.79 0.52 -16.43
CA MET A 2 1.92 1.71 -17.29
C MET A 2 0.58 2.29 -17.78
N ALA A 3 -0.33 1.43 -18.26
CA ALA A 3 -1.68 1.84 -18.66
C ALA A 3 -2.50 2.43 -17.49
N PHE A 4 -2.31 1.94 -16.27
CA PHE A 4 -2.95 2.51 -15.09
C PHE A 4 -2.43 3.94 -14.84
N LEU A 5 -1.12 4.17 -14.96
CA LEU A 5 -0.52 5.49 -14.77
C LEU A 5 -0.94 6.48 -15.88
N SER A 6 -0.95 6.06 -17.14
CA SER A 6 -1.22 6.95 -18.27
C SER A 6 -2.71 7.13 -18.59
N ILE A 7 -3.58 6.18 -18.24
CA ILE A 7 -5.02 6.23 -18.58
C ILE A 7 -5.87 6.50 -17.34
N ILE A 8 -5.66 5.73 -16.27
CA ILE A 8 -6.49 5.81 -15.06
C ILE A 8 -6.11 7.04 -14.23
N LEU A 9 -4.82 7.20 -13.95
CA LEU A 9 -4.29 8.39 -13.28
C LEU A 9 -4.08 9.56 -14.22
N ARG A 10 -3.97 9.28 -15.53
CA ARG A 10 -3.72 10.27 -16.58
C ARG A 10 -2.52 11.17 -16.23
N TYR A 11 -1.46 10.56 -15.72
CA TYR A 11 -0.23 11.30 -15.40
C TYR A 11 0.44 11.77 -16.68
N ASP A 12 0.61 13.08 -16.80
CA ASP A 12 1.34 13.73 -17.88
C ASP A 12 2.64 14.35 -17.34
N PRO A 13 3.82 13.80 -17.69
CA PRO A 13 5.10 14.36 -17.25
C PRO A 13 5.40 15.73 -17.85
N THR A 14 4.73 16.13 -18.94
CA THR A 14 4.91 17.46 -19.55
C THR A 14 4.11 18.54 -18.83
N GLY A 15 3.06 18.14 -18.09
CA GLY A 15 2.16 19.04 -17.37
C GLY A 15 1.28 19.91 -18.29
N VAL A 16 1.12 19.52 -19.56
CA VAL A 16 0.28 20.23 -20.54
C VAL A 16 -1.17 19.79 -20.43
N ASP A 17 -1.42 18.53 -20.11
CA ASP A 17 -2.76 18.00 -19.85
C ASP A 17 -3.26 18.44 -18.47
N LEU A 18 -4.36 19.21 -18.45
CA LEU A 18 -4.99 19.73 -17.24
C LEU A 18 -6.32 19.07 -16.91
N GLU A 19 -6.79 18.11 -17.72
CA GLU A 19 -8.09 17.45 -17.47
C GLU A 19 -8.02 16.50 -16.27
N GLY A 20 -6.85 15.91 -16.00
CA GLY A 20 -6.64 14.99 -14.88
C GLY A 20 -7.31 13.61 -15.05
N GLY A 21 -6.92 12.67 -14.19
CA GLY A 21 -7.44 11.31 -14.18
C GLY A 21 -8.55 11.10 -13.15
N ILE A 22 -8.83 9.85 -12.80
CA ILE A 22 -9.90 9.46 -11.85
C ILE A 22 -9.70 10.06 -10.45
N LEU A 23 -8.46 10.36 -10.07
CA LEU A 23 -8.12 10.98 -8.78
C LEU A 23 -7.91 12.51 -8.88
N GLY A 24 -8.18 13.10 -10.04
CA GLY A 24 -7.86 14.49 -10.36
C GLY A 24 -6.52 14.65 -11.08
N LEU A 25 -6.00 15.87 -11.10
CA LEU A 25 -4.74 16.19 -11.80
C LEU A 25 -3.54 15.68 -11.01
N VAL A 26 -2.95 14.56 -11.44
CA VAL A 26 -1.81 13.94 -10.76
C VAL A 26 -0.52 14.68 -11.10
N LYS A 27 0.19 15.15 -10.07
CA LYS A 27 1.49 15.84 -10.19
C LYS A 27 2.67 14.92 -9.90
N GLY A 28 2.44 13.81 -9.24
CA GLY A 28 3.46 12.80 -9.02
C GLY A 28 2.89 11.53 -8.44
N TYR A 29 3.67 10.47 -8.54
CA TYR A 29 3.42 9.20 -7.89
C TYR A 29 4.74 8.48 -7.57
N PHE A 30 4.65 7.57 -6.62
CA PHE A 30 5.67 6.59 -6.29
C PHE A 30 4.97 5.29 -5.90
N GLY A 31 5.30 4.20 -6.57
CA GLY A 31 4.79 2.86 -6.26
C GLY A 31 5.91 1.87 -6.05
N CYS A 32 5.80 1.03 -5.03
CA CYS A 32 6.68 -0.13 -4.82
C CYS A 32 5.88 -1.42 -4.99
N VAL A 33 6.48 -2.43 -5.60
CA VAL A 33 5.88 -3.74 -5.87
C VAL A 33 6.60 -4.81 -5.05
N GLU A 34 5.85 -5.50 -4.20
CA GLU A 34 6.34 -6.66 -3.45
C GLU A 34 5.59 -7.93 -3.85
N ALA A 35 6.25 -9.10 -3.77
CA ALA A 35 5.50 -10.34 -3.70
C ALA A 35 5.06 -10.61 -2.27
N GLN A 36 3.77 -10.85 -2.12
CA GLN A 36 3.22 -11.31 -0.86
C GLN A 36 3.65 -12.76 -0.59
N GLY A 37 3.44 -13.24 0.63
CA GLY A 37 3.82 -14.60 1.04
C GLY A 37 3.18 -15.74 0.23
N ARG A 38 2.19 -15.43 -0.63
CA ARG A 38 1.54 -16.36 -1.56
C ARG A 38 2.03 -16.23 -3.02
N GLY A 39 3.05 -15.39 -3.27
CA GLY A 39 3.64 -15.17 -4.59
C GLY A 39 2.88 -14.21 -5.51
N THR A 40 1.77 -13.63 -5.06
CA THR A 40 1.05 -12.57 -5.78
C THR A 40 1.76 -11.24 -5.65
N LEU A 41 1.80 -10.47 -6.73
CA LEU A 41 2.32 -9.10 -6.71
C LEU A 41 1.33 -8.16 -6.04
N HIS A 42 1.84 -7.24 -5.23
CA HIS A 42 1.08 -6.21 -4.57
C HIS A 42 1.81 -4.88 -4.71
N CYS A 43 1.10 -3.82 -5.05
CA CYS A 43 1.68 -2.50 -5.21
C CYS A 43 1.18 -1.56 -4.11
N HIS A 44 2.11 -0.97 -3.36
CA HIS A 44 1.84 0.16 -2.46
C HIS A 44 2.20 1.44 -3.20
N MET A 45 1.23 2.34 -3.37
CA MET A 45 1.42 3.56 -4.18
C MET A 45 0.99 4.81 -3.44
N LEU A 46 1.83 5.84 -3.51
CA LEU A 46 1.51 7.22 -3.18
C LEU A 46 1.23 7.98 -4.47
N VAL A 47 0.15 8.78 -4.46
CA VAL A 47 -0.25 9.64 -5.55
C VAL A 47 -0.43 11.05 -5.01
N TRP A 48 0.25 12.02 -5.61
CA TRP A 48 0.14 13.44 -5.31
C TRP A 48 -0.70 14.12 -6.36
N ILE A 49 -1.75 14.80 -5.93
CA ILE A 49 -2.69 15.52 -6.79
C ILE A 49 -2.48 17.03 -6.65
N GLU A 50 -2.67 17.77 -7.73
CA GLU A 50 -2.56 19.22 -7.74
C GLU A 50 -3.52 19.84 -6.73
N GLY A 51 -3.01 20.83 -5.99
CA GLY A 51 -3.83 21.53 -4.98
C GLY A 51 -4.13 20.71 -3.73
N ALA A 52 -3.63 19.47 -3.60
CA ALA A 52 -3.70 18.75 -2.34
C ALA A 52 -2.89 19.48 -1.27
N LEU A 53 -3.63 20.11 -0.36
CA LEU A 53 -3.06 20.72 0.82
C LEU A 53 -2.54 19.64 1.76
N ASN A 54 -1.41 19.93 2.40
CA ASN A 54 -0.93 19.06 3.46
C ASN A 54 -1.87 19.12 4.67
N PRO A 55 -1.85 18.09 5.54
CA PRO A 55 -2.51 18.04 6.83
C PRO A 55 -2.72 19.38 7.58
N SER A 56 -1.63 20.09 7.83
CA SER A 56 -1.64 21.32 8.62
C SER A 56 -2.30 22.47 7.87
N GLN A 57 -2.14 22.51 6.54
CA GLN A 57 -2.79 23.49 5.67
C GLN A 57 -4.29 23.27 5.58
N ILE A 58 -4.76 22.02 5.47
CA ILE A 58 -6.20 21.69 5.52
C ILE A 58 -6.79 22.19 6.83
N ARG A 59 -6.16 21.82 7.95
CA ARG A 59 -6.59 22.23 9.29
C ARG A 59 -6.67 23.75 9.41
N LYS A 60 -5.60 24.47 9.05
CA LYS A 60 -5.54 25.93 9.07
C LYS A 60 -6.64 26.55 8.23
N ARG A 61 -6.86 26.05 7.02
CA ARG A 61 -7.85 26.59 6.08
C ARG A 61 -9.28 26.39 6.58
N ILE A 62 -9.60 25.23 7.14
CA ILE A 62 -10.95 24.92 7.62
C ILE A 62 -11.21 25.55 9.00
N GLN A 63 -10.29 25.37 9.96
CA GLN A 63 -10.48 25.83 11.35
C GLN A 63 -10.13 27.30 11.55
N GLU A 64 -8.93 27.74 11.15
CA GLU A 64 -8.45 29.09 11.45
C GLU A 64 -9.07 30.12 10.50
N ALA A 65 -9.17 29.77 9.21
CA ALA A 65 -9.74 30.66 8.20
C ALA A 65 -11.26 30.48 7.99
N GLY A 66 -11.88 29.47 8.61
CA GLY A 66 -13.32 29.24 8.54
C GLY A 66 -13.85 28.95 7.14
N ASP A 67 -13.03 28.39 6.24
CA ASP A 67 -13.39 28.14 4.84
C ASP A 67 -14.30 26.89 4.71
N THR A 68 -15.59 27.08 5.01
CA THR A 68 -16.61 26.02 4.94
C THR A 68 -16.86 25.52 3.53
N GLU A 69 -16.70 26.37 2.52
CA GLU A 69 -16.87 26.00 1.11
C GLU A 69 -15.76 25.04 0.67
N PHE A 70 -14.50 25.31 1.03
CA PHE A 70 -13.41 24.37 0.81
C PHE A 70 -13.66 23.04 1.51
N CYS A 71 -14.12 23.05 2.77
CA CYS A 71 -14.44 21.84 3.51
C CYS A 71 -15.51 21.00 2.78
N ALA A 72 -16.61 21.63 2.35
CA ALA A 72 -17.68 20.95 1.60
C ALA A 72 -17.18 20.35 0.27
N ARG A 73 -16.34 21.09 -0.48
CA ARG A 73 -15.74 20.58 -1.73
C ARG A 73 -14.78 19.42 -1.50
N LEU A 74 -13.96 19.48 -0.44
CA LEU A 74 -13.07 18.39 -0.04
C LEU A 74 -13.86 17.12 0.31
N ILE A 75 -14.91 17.27 1.12
CA ILE A 75 -15.81 16.17 1.49
C ILE A 75 -16.46 15.55 0.25
N SER A 76 -17.05 16.39 -0.61
CA SER A 76 -17.70 15.93 -1.83
C SER A 76 -16.74 15.18 -2.76
N MET A 77 -15.52 15.68 -2.94
CA MET A 77 -14.52 15.01 -3.75
C MET A 77 -14.14 13.64 -3.17
N LEU A 78 -13.95 13.54 -1.85
CA LEU A 78 -13.61 12.26 -1.20
C LEU A 78 -14.75 11.25 -1.26
N ASP A 79 -15.99 11.68 -1.00
CA ASP A 79 -17.17 10.81 -1.07
C ASP A 79 -17.46 10.32 -2.49
N ASN A 80 -17.11 11.11 -3.52
CA ASN A 80 -17.22 10.71 -4.93
C ASN A 80 -16.06 9.81 -5.39
N THR A 81 -14.88 9.90 -4.76
CA THR A 81 -13.70 9.13 -5.15
C THR A 81 -13.61 7.78 -4.42
N ILE A 82 -14.04 7.70 -3.16
CA ILE A 82 -13.84 6.53 -2.30
C ILE A 82 -15.20 5.92 -1.93
N SER A 83 -15.43 4.71 -2.41
CA SER A 83 -16.53 3.85 -1.98
C SER A 83 -16.07 2.90 -0.88
N THR A 84 -16.96 2.63 0.06
CA THR A 84 -16.75 1.72 1.19
C THR A 84 -17.95 0.78 1.34
N GLU A 85 -18.65 0.50 0.24
CA GLU A 85 -19.78 -0.41 0.22
C GLU A 85 -19.77 -1.24 -1.05
N VAL A 86 -20.45 -2.37 -1.00
CA VAL A 86 -20.73 -3.17 -2.18
C VAL A 86 -21.93 -2.53 -2.89
N PRO A 87 -21.83 -2.19 -4.19
CA PRO A 87 -22.96 -1.65 -4.94
C PRO A 87 -24.13 -2.64 -4.98
N PRO A 88 -25.38 -2.18 -5.08
CA PRO A 88 -26.52 -3.08 -5.13
C PRO A 88 -26.47 -3.99 -6.36
N ASP A 89 -26.86 -5.26 -6.20
CA ASP A 89 -27.01 -6.20 -7.31
C ASP A 89 -28.21 -5.76 -8.19
N PRO A 90 -28.03 -5.53 -9.50
CA PRO A 90 -29.12 -5.16 -10.41
C PRO A 90 -30.12 -6.29 -10.68
N GLY A 91 -29.90 -7.49 -10.12
CA GLY A 91 -30.85 -8.60 -10.14
C GLY A 91 -30.35 -9.83 -10.89
N TRP A 92 -31.17 -10.88 -10.91
CA TRP A 92 -30.84 -12.16 -11.53
C TRP A 92 -31.00 -12.15 -13.07
N GLU A 93 -31.71 -11.17 -13.62
CA GLU A 93 -31.93 -11.03 -15.07
C GLU A 93 -30.66 -10.59 -15.80
N VAL A 94 -29.76 -9.89 -15.10
CA VAL A 94 -28.48 -9.41 -15.64
C VAL A 94 -27.43 -10.50 -15.43
N ARG A 95 -26.92 -11.05 -16.54
CA ARG A 95 -25.93 -12.13 -16.53
C ARG A 95 -24.58 -11.61 -16.99
N THR A 96 -23.53 -11.95 -16.25
CA THR A 96 -22.14 -11.62 -16.62
C THR A 96 -21.24 -12.82 -16.45
N ALA A 97 -20.09 -12.83 -17.13
CA ALA A 97 -19.10 -13.90 -16.99
C ALA A 97 -18.59 -14.06 -15.53
N ALA A 98 -18.63 -12.97 -14.76
CA ALA A 98 -18.25 -12.94 -13.35
C ALA A 98 -19.20 -13.72 -12.42
N GLU A 99 -20.39 -14.11 -12.89
CA GLU A 99 -21.28 -15.01 -12.13
C GLU A 99 -20.81 -16.47 -12.18
N GLN A 100 -20.16 -16.87 -13.28
CA GLN A 100 -19.72 -18.26 -13.51
C GLN A 100 -18.28 -18.51 -13.03
N TYR A 101 -17.44 -17.48 -13.11
CA TYR A 101 -16.02 -17.55 -12.79
C TYR A 101 -15.65 -16.42 -11.84
N HIS A 102 -14.54 -16.58 -11.12
CA HIS A 102 -14.03 -15.51 -10.27
C HIS A 102 -13.90 -14.19 -11.08
N PRO A 103 -14.41 -13.05 -10.60
CA PRO A 103 -14.48 -11.82 -11.39
C PRO A 103 -13.11 -11.31 -11.87
N CYS A 104 -12.05 -11.53 -11.08
CA CYS A 104 -10.65 -11.25 -11.47
C CYS A 104 -10.13 -12.08 -12.65
N ALA A 105 -10.74 -13.24 -12.93
CA ALA A 105 -10.27 -14.18 -13.94
C ALA A 105 -10.95 -14.00 -15.30
N VAL A 106 -11.95 -13.12 -15.38
CA VAL A 106 -12.70 -12.83 -16.61
C VAL A 106 -12.52 -11.38 -17.03
N ARG A 107 -12.79 -11.11 -18.32
CA ARG A 107 -12.90 -9.75 -18.83
C ARG A 107 -14.20 -9.13 -18.32
N GLY A 108 -14.17 -7.81 -18.12
CA GLY A 108 -15.38 -7.04 -17.81
C GLY A 108 -16.35 -6.97 -18.99
N PRO A 109 -17.50 -6.30 -18.80
CA PRO A 109 -18.53 -6.12 -19.82
C PRO A 109 -18.00 -5.54 -21.14
N LEU A 110 -18.65 -5.89 -22.25
CA LEU A 110 -18.29 -5.39 -23.57
C LEU A 110 -18.69 -3.91 -23.69
N LEU A 111 -17.71 -3.03 -23.90
CA LEU A 111 -17.97 -1.59 -23.95
C LEU A 111 -18.76 -1.13 -25.19
N ASN A 112 -18.75 -1.94 -26.26
CA ASN A 112 -19.42 -1.61 -27.52
C ASN A 112 -20.80 -2.28 -27.60
N GLN A 113 -21.72 -1.86 -26.74
CA GLN A 113 -23.10 -2.33 -26.71
C GLN A 113 -24.06 -1.22 -26.28
N ASP A 114 -25.35 -1.53 -26.25
CA ASP A 114 -26.37 -0.61 -25.77
C ASP A 114 -26.05 -0.09 -24.35
N LYS A 115 -26.28 1.21 -24.12
CA LYS A 115 -25.86 1.87 -22.88
C LYS A 115 -26.60 1.31 -21.66
N ASP A 116 -27.90 1.06 -21.76
CA ASP A 116 -28.68 0.59 -20.62
C ASP A 116 -28.31 -0.85 -20.27
N VAL A 117 -27.98 -1.66 -21.28
CA VAL A 117 -27.41 -3.01 -21.08
C VAL A 117 -26.04 -2.93 -20.44
N LEU A 118 -25.15 -2.07 -20.96
CA LEU A 118 -23.80 -1.89 -20.44
C LEU A 118 -23.80 -1.42 -18.98
N ASP A 119 -24.62 -0.43 -18.64
CA ASP A 119 -24.67 0.12 -17.29
C ASP A 119 -25.13 -0.94 -16.28
N LYS A 120 -26.13 -1.76 -16.64
CA LYS A 120 -26.58 -2.90 -15.82
C LYS A 120 -25.49 -3.97 -15.67
N GLU A 121 -24.85 -4.37 -16.76
CA GLU A 121 -23.77 -5.37 -16.72
C GLU A 121 -22.56 -4.86 -15.92
N ARG A 122 -22.19 -3.59 -16.06
CA ARG A 122 -21.12 -2.97 -15.27
C ARG A 122 -21.46 -2.93 -13.79
N GLN A 123 -22.70 -2.58 -13.44
CA GLN A 123 -23.14 -2.62 -12.05
C GLN A 123 -23.09 -4.04 -11.47
N LYS A 124 -23.56 -5.05 -12.22
CA LYS A 124 -23.50 -6.47 -11.81
C LYS A 124 -22.06 -6.93 -11.62
N ASP A 125 -21.20 -6.63 -12.58
CA ASP A 125 -19.79 -7.00 -12.55
C ASP A 125 -19.04 -6.31 -11.40
N LEU A 126 -19.29 -5.02 -11.18
CA LEU A 126 -18.72 -4.27 -10.06
C LEU A 126 -19.21 -4.79 -8.70
N HIS A 127 -20.50 -5.14 -8.57
CA HIS A 127 -21.03 -5.80 -7.36
C HIS A 127 -20.23 -7.08 -7.05
N LEU A 128 -20.07 -7.95 -8.04
CA LEU A 128 -19.34 -9.22 -7.88
C LEU A 128 -17.85 -9.00 -7.60
N LEU A 129 -17.22 -8.01 -8.26
CA LEU A 129 -15.84 -7.61 -7.97
C LEU A 129 -15.68 -7.09 -6.54
N ALA A 130 -16.58 -6.23 -6.08
CA ALA A 130 -16.52 -5.65 -4.74
C ALA A 130 -16.72 -6.73 -3.66
N GLU A 131 -17.69 -7.63 -3.86
CA GLU A 131 -17.89 -8.80 -2.98
C GLU A 131 -16.66 -9.71 -2.94
N ALA A 132 -16.09 -10.06 -4.10
CA ALA A 132 -14.95 -10.99 -4.16
C ALA A 132 -13.63 -10.37 -3.68
N CYS A 133 -13.41 -9.07 -3.95
CA CYS A 133 -12.10 -8.45 -3.78
C CYS A 133 -12.04 -7.47 -2.61
N GLN A 134 -13.15 -6.83 -2.23
CA GLN A 134 -13.14 -5.75 -1.22
C GLN A 134 -13.78 -6.15 0.09
N ARG A 135 -14.69 -7.13 0.09
CA ARG A 135 -15.26 -7.66 1.33
C ARG A 135 -14.20 -8.42 2.12
N HIS A 136 -14.03 -7.99 3.35
CA HIS A 136 -13.16 -8.62 4.32
C HIS A 136 -13.86 -9.83 4.94
N VAL A 137 -13.15 -10.96 4.97
CA VAL A 137 -13.53 -12.13 5.75
C VAL A 137 -12.45 -12.33 6.79
N HIS A 138 -12.83 -12.30 8.07
CA HIS A 138 -11.86 -12.47 9.14
C HIS A 138 -11.22 -13.86 9.08
N THR A 139 -9.90 -13.89 9.22
CA THR A 139 -9.09 -15.10 9.30
C THR A 139 -8.15 -15.02 10.51
N GLU A 140 -7.42 -16.07 10.82
CA GLU A 140 -6.43 -16.07 11.92
C GLU A 140 -5.42 -14.92 11.82
N THR A 141 -5.14 -14.42 10.61
CA THR A 141 -4.23 -13.27 10.42
C THR A 141 -4.79 -11.96 10.99
N CYS A 142 -6.12 -11.85 11.13
CA CYS A 142 -6.81 -10.70 11.72
C CYS A 142 -6.56 -10.64 13.22
N TRP A 143 -6.41 -11.80 13.87
CA TRP A 143 -6.28 -11.92 15.32
C TRP A 143 -4.82 -11.98 15.79
N LYS A 144 -3.86 -11.82 14.88
CA LYS A 144 -2.42 -11.97 15.15
C LYS A 144 -1.92 -11.18 16.36
N TYR A 145 -2.50 -10.01 16.64
CA TYR A 145 -2.10 -9.13 17.74
C TYR A 145 -3.08 -9.14 18.91
N CYS A 146 -4.15 -9.93 18.83
CA CYS A 146 -5.07 -10.12 19.94
C CYS A 146 -4.39 -10.94 21.04
N ARG A 147 -4.54 -10.51 22.29
CA ARG A 147 -4.08 -11.24 23.46
C ARG A 147 -5.21 -12.09 24.03
N ASP A 148 -4.87 -13.19 24.67
CA ASP A 148 -5.85 -14.04 25.34
C ASP A 148 -6.65 -13.24 26.38
N GLY A 149 -7.97 -13.40 26.37
CA GLY A 149 -8.90 -12.71 27.28
C GLY A 149 -9.27 -11.28 26.88
N GLN A 150 -8.71 -10.73 25.78
CA GLN A 150 -9.16 -9.46 25.22
C GLN A 150 -10.16 -9.66 24.07
N PRO A 151 -11.04 -8.68 23.81
CA PRO A 151 -11.89 -8.69 22.63
C PRO A 151 -11.05 -8.89 21.36
N ARG A 152 -11.54 -9.71 20.44
CA ARG A 152 -10.89 -9.91 19.15
C ARG A 152 -11.10 -8.66 18.30
N GLU A 153 -10.06 -7.85 18.19
CA GLU A 153 -10.02 -6.69 17.30
C GLU A 153 -9.30 -7.05 16.01
N CYS A 154 -9.94 -6.78 14.87
CA CYS A 154 -9.34 -7.06 13.58
C CYS A 154 -8.09 -6.20 13.41
N ARG A 155 -6.94 -6.82 13.10
CA ARG A 155 -5.67 -6.14 12.78
C ARG A 155 -5.82 -5.01 11.75
N PHE A 156 -6.76 -5.13 10.83
CA PHE A 156 -7.01 -4.14 9.77
C PHE A 156 -8.06 -3.10 10.15
N ASN A 157 -8.60 -3.17 11.37
CA ASN A 157 -9.69 -2.33 11.87
C ASN A 157 -10.95 -2.39 10.98
N LEU A 158 -11.28 -3.59 10.49
CA LEU A 158 -12.49 -3.87 9.70
C LEU A 158 -13.47 -4.65 10.58
N ASP A 159 -14.62 -4.04 10.83
CA ASP A 159 -15.67 -4.55 11.70
C ASP A 159 -17.03 -4.01 11.25
N ALA A 160 -18.09 -4.82 11.37
CA ALA A 160 -19.44 -4.41 10.96
C ALA A 160 -19.96 -3.18 11.74
N SER A 161 -19.47 -2.96 12.96
CA SER A 161 -19.79 -1.78 13.77
C SER A 161 -19.10 -0.50 13.31
N ASN A 162 -18.08 -0.58 12.45
CA ASN A 162 -17.36 0.57 11.90
C ASN A 162 -18.19 1.26 10.81
N ARG A 163 -19.36 1.80 11.17
CA ARG A 163 -20.25 2.50 10.25
C ARG A 163 -20.29 3.99 10.53
N ARG A 164 -20.11 4.79 9.49
CA ARG A 164 -20.22 6.25 9.49
C ARG A 164 -21.01 6.67 8.24
N PRO A 165 -22.23 7.22 8.39
CA PRO A 165 -23.09 7.51 7.24
C PRO A 165 -22.58 8.66 6.38
N GLU A 166 -21.80 9.58 6.95
CA GLU A 166 -21.36 10.81 6.30
C GLU A 166 -19.89 11.07 6.61
N THR A 167 -19.22 11.78 5.69
CA THR A 167 -17.88 12.30 5.93
C THR A 167 -18.00 13.59 6.74
N THR A 168 -17.28 13.69 7.86
CA THR A 168 -17.32 14.85 8.75
C THR A 168 -15.93 15.37 9.05
N PHE A 169 -15.78 16.68 9.17
CA PHE A 169 -14.57 17.31 9.69
C PHE A 169 -14.79 17.72 11.14
N ASP A 170 -13.96 17.21 12.04
CA ASP A 170 -14.01 17.55 13.46
C ASP A 170 -13.31 18.89 13.70
N MET A 171 -14.09 19.89 14.11
CA MET A 171 -13.60 21.25 14.34
C MET A 171 -12.78 21.39 15.64
N GLU A 172 -12.85 20.43 16.55
CA GLU A 172 -12.04 20.43 17.78
C GLU A 172 -10.67 19.79 17.50
N THR A 173 -10.67 18.57 16.94
CA THR A 173 -9.43 17.82 16.71
C THR A 173 -8.72 18.20 15.41
N GLY A 174 -9.46 18.74 14.44
CA GLY A 174 -8.96 19.02 13.10
C GLY A 174 -8.80 17.76 12.25
N GLU A 175 -9.46 16.66 12.63
CA GLU A 175 -9.43 15.40 11.91
C GLU A 175 -10.58 15.27 10.93
N LEU A 176 -10.31 14.65 9.78
CA LEU A 176 -11.32 14.25 8.83
C LEU A 176 -11.73 12.79 9.08
N HIS A 177 -13.01 12.55 9.26
CA HIS A 177 -13.59 11.21 9.37
C HIS A 177 -14.35 10.90 8.09
N LEU A 178 -13.85 9.95 7.31
CA LEU A 178 -14.49 9.52 6.08
C LEU A 178 -15.75 8.71 6.37
N ARG A 179 -16.74 8.87 5.48
CA ARG A 179 -17.90 8.01 5.36
C ARG A 179 -17.45 6.55 5.21
N CYS A 180 -18.12 5.67 5.93
CA CYS A 180 -17.92 4.23 5.89
C CYS A 180 -19.28 3.54 5.99
N LEU A 181 -19.83 3.12 4.86
CA LEU A 181 -21.17 2.55 4.79
C LEU A 181 -21.24 1.05 5.13
N ASP A 182 -20.18 0.30 4.83
CA ASP A 182 -19.96 -1.09 5.27
C ASP A 182 -18.54 -1.22 5.87
N GLY A 183 -18.45 -1.40 7.19
CA GLY A 183 -17.18 -1.48 7.90
C GLY A 183 -16.36 -2.75 7.64
N LEU A 184 -16.90 -3.71 6.87
CA LEU A 184 -16.18 -4.88 6.39
C LEU A 184 -15.69 -4.74 4.94
N VAL A 185 -15.90 -3.60 4.29
CA VAL A 185 -15.47 -3.35 2.91
C VAL A 185 -14.30 -2.37 2.92
N ASN A 186 -13.20 -2.73 2.25
CA ASN A 186 -12.07 -1.80 2.09
C ASN A 186 -12.50 -0.54 1.34
N GLY A 187 -11.80 0.58 1.55
CA GLY A 187 -12.00 1.75 0.70
C GLY A 187 -11.49 1.47 -0.70
N TYR A 188 -12.30 1.69 -1.73
CA TYR A 188 -11.89 1.49 -3.13
C TYR A 188 -12.46 2.58 -4.03
N ASN A 189 -11.90 2.73 -5.23
CA ASN A 189 -12.55 3.53 -6.28
C ASN A 189 -13.23 2.58 -7.28
N PRO A 190 -14.55 2.73 -7.56
CA PRO A 190 -15.28 1.85 -8.46
C PRO A 190 -14.64 1.67 -9.84
N LEU A 191 -14.23 2.78 -10.48
CA LEU A 191 -13.64 2.75 -11.83
C LEU A 191 -12.26 2.10 -11.83
N ILE A 192 -11.46 2.36 -10.78
CA ILE A 192 -10.17 1.67 -10.62
C ILE A 192 -10.42 0.17 -10.47
N LEU A 193 -11.35 -0.25 -9.61
CA LEU A 193 -11.66 -1.66 -9.38
C LEU A 193 -12.12 -2.37 -10.65
N GLU A 194 -12.99 -1.75 -11.45
CA GLU A 194 -13.39 -2.28 -12.76
C GLU A 194 -12.21 -2.48 -13.71
N ALA A 195 -11.26 -1.53 -13.72
CA ALA A 195 -10.10 -1.55 -14.61
C ALA A 195 -9.03 -2.57 -14.19
N VAL A 196 -8.70 -2.63 -12.89
CA VAL A 196 -7.61 -3.48 -12.37
C VAL A 196 -8.09 -4.87 -11.98
N ARG A 197 -9.37 -5.02 -11.65
CA ARG A 197 -10.06 -6.27 -11.29
C ARG A 197 -9.32 -7.08 -10.23
N CYS A 198 -8.81 -6.42 -9.19
CA CYS A 198 -8.16 -7.07 -8.06
C CYS A 198 -8.41 -6.26 -6.78
N ASN A 199 -8.10 -6.85 -5.62
CA ASN A 199 -8.18 -6.15 -4.33
C ASN A 199 -7.35 -4.86 -4.38
N MET A 200 -7.91 -3.79 -3.85
CA MET A 200 -7.27 -2.48 -3.73
C MET A 200 -7.73 -1.83 -2.42
N ASP A 201 -6.93 -0.90 -1.91
CA ASP A 201 -7.28 -0.12 -0.73
C ASP A 201 -6.81 1.32 -0.97
N ILE A 202 -7.76 2.25 -1.12
CA ILE A 202 -7.48 3.67 -1.30
C ILE A 202 -7.77 4.42 -0.01
N LYS A 203 -6.79 5.21 0.44
CA LYS A 203 -6.92 6.05 1.64
C LYS A 203 -6.46 7.46 1.33
N PHE A 204 -7.28 8.42 1.72
CA PHE A 204 -6.86 9.82 1.74
C PHE A 204 -5.94 10.06 2.92
N ILE A 205 -4.74 10.58 2.64
CA ILE A 205 -3.76 10.94 3.68
C ILE A 205 -4.05 12.38 4.13
N GLY A 206 -5.02 12.49 5.04
CA GLY A 206 -5.44 13.75 5.65
C GLY A 206 -4.63 14.12 6.89
N SER A 207 -5.18 15.00 7.73
CA SER A 207 -4.48 15.60 8.87
C SER A 207 -4.21 14.66 10.06
N GLY A 208 -3.27 15.09 10.94
CA GLY A 208 -3.10 14.53 12.28
C GLY A 208 -2.15 13.31 12.40
N PRO A 209 -2.19 12.61 13.54
CA PRO A 209 -1.38 11.42 13.80
C PRO A 209 -1.55 10.31 12.76
N LYS A 210 -2.74 10.21 12.13
CA LYS A 210 -3.05 9.24 11.08
C LYS A 210 -2.17 9.41 9.84
N ALA A 211 -1.87 10.64 9.42
CA ALA A 211 -0.94 10.89 8.31
C ALA A 211 0.48 10.38 8.62
N LYS A 212 0.98 10.65 9.83
CA LYS A 212 2.29 10.14 10.27
C LYS A 212 2.31 8.61 10.29
N ALA A 213 1.26 7.98 10.83
CA ALA A 213 1.13 6.54 10.87
C ALA A 213 1.15 5.91 9.46
N VAL A 214 0.43 6.52 8.49
CA VAL A 214 0.45 6.06 7.09
C VAL A 214 1.83 6.25 6.45
N LEU A 215 2.52 7.35 6.71
CA LEU A 215 3.89 7.55 6.24
C LEU A 215 4.85 6.49 6.80
N TYR A 216 4.76 6.18 8.09
CA TYR A 216 5.56 5.09 8.69
C TYR A 216 5.21 3.73 8.09
N TYR A 217 3.92 3.44 7.92
CA TYR A 217 3.44 2.21 7.29
C TYR A 217 4.03 2.08 5.89
N ILE A 218 3.86 3.08 5.02
CA ILE A 218 4.37 3.06 3.65
C ILE A 218 5.90 2.96 3.63
N THR A 219 6.58 3.69 4.51
CA THR A 219 8.04 3.59 4.64
C THR A 219 8.45 2.17 4.98
N ASP A 220 7.78 1.51 5.92
CA ASP A 220 8.06 0.11 6.28
C ASP A 220 7.94 -0.82 5.07
N TYR A 221 6.92 -0.64 4.21
CA TYR A 221 6.79 -1.42 2.96
C TYR A 221 7.89 -1.11 1.95
N ILE A 222 8.27 0.16 1.79
CA ILE A 222 9.34 0.57 0.88
C ILE A 222 10.69 0.00 1.35
N THR A 223 10.94 0.02 2.66
CA THR A 223 12.18 -0.45 3.27
C THR A 223 12.14 -1.93 3.66
N LYS A 224 11.06 -2.64 3.32
CA LYS A 224 10.86 -4.02 3.77
C LYS A 224 11.95 -4.91 3.20
N SER A 225 12.73 -5.51 4.10
CA SER A 225 13.79 -6.42 3.68
C SER A 225 13.18 -7.61 2.92
N PRO A 226 13.64 -7.91 1.69
CA PRO A 226 13.21 -9.10 0.98
C PRO A 226 13.73 -10.39 1.67
N LEU A 227 14.69 -10.26 2.59
CA LEU A 227 15.32 -11.37 3.29
C LEU A 227 14.62 -11.66 4.62
N LYS A 228 13.75 -12.66 4.61
CA LYS A 228 13.13 -13.20 5.82
C LYS A 228 14.19 -13.89 6.69
N VAL A 229 14.04 -13.79 8.01
CA VAL A 229 14.99 -14.33 9.01
C VAL A 229 15.31 -15.82 8.81
N HIS A 230 14.34 -16.64 8.38
CA HIS A 230 14.60 -18.07 8.12
C HIS A 230 15.52 -18.31 6.92
N VAL A 231 15.49 -17.46 5.90
CA VAL A 231 16.41 -17.51 4.75
C VAL A 231 17.81 -17.12 5.21
N ALA A 232 17.92 -16.07 6.03
CA ALA A 232 19.18 -15.67 6.64
C ALA A 232 19.76 -16.79 7.52
N TYR A 233 18.93 -17.45 8.32
CA TYR A 233 19.34 -18.59 9.16
C TYR A 233 19.80 -19.80 8.34
N ALA A 234 19.07 -20.17 7.29
CA ALA A 234 19.46 -21.26 6.40
C ALA A 234 20.81 -20.98 5.72
N ALA A 235 21.01 -19.75 5.26
CA ALA A 235 22.27 -19.32 4.65
C ALA A 235 23.44 -19.29 5.64
N LEU A 236 23.20 -18.82 6.88
CA LEU A 236 24.17 -18.90 7.98
C LEU A 236 24.56 -20.35 8.27
N ARG A 237 23.58 -21.23 8.42
CA ARG A 237 23.81 -22.67 8.66
C ARG A 237 24.60 -23.31 7.52
N TRP A 238 24.30 -22.98 6.27
CA TRP A 238 25.04 -23.46 5.11
C TRP A 238 26.49 -22.96 5.11
N ALA A 239 26.69 -21.67 5.38
CA ALA A 239 28.03 -21.09 5.43
C ALA A 239 28.89 -21.67 6.55
N VAL A 240 28.32 -21.96 7.73
CA VAL A 240 29.03 -22.64 8.84
C VAL A 240 29.49 -24.02 8.40
N ARG A 241 28.60 -24.85 7.84
CA ARG A 241 28.95 -26.20 7.33
C ARG A 241 30.06 -26.16 6.27
N GLN A 242 30.00 -25.16 5.39
CA GLN A 242 31.01 -24.97 4.34
C GLN A 242 32.34 -24.40 4.85
N MET A 243 32.39 -23.92 6.09
CA MET A 243 33.62 -23.51 6.76
C MET A 243 34.24 -24.68 7.54
N GLU A 244 33.42 -25.52 8.17
CA GLU A 244 33.84 -26.79 8.79
C GLU A 244 34.46 -27.74 7.76
N ALA A 245 33.92 -27.79 6.54
CA ALA A 245 34.46 -28.62 5.45
C ALA A 245 35.78 -28.08 4.83
N LEU A 246 36.17 -26.83 5.13
CA LEU A 246 37.36 -26.16 4.58
C LEU A 246 38.47 -26.02 5.63
N GLU A 247 38.48 -26.86 6.67
CA GLU A 247 39.56 -26.89 7.65
C GLU A 247 40.89 -27.31 7.00
N GLY A 248 41.59 -26.31 6.46
CA GLY A 248 42.99 -26.34 6.06
C GLY A 248 43.74 -25.25 6.83
N GLU A 249 44.86 -25.62 7.44
CA GLU A 249 45.68 -24.81 8.33
C GLU A 249 46.15 -23.50 7.68
N GLY A 250 46.07 -22.38 8.42
CA GLY A 250 46.77 -21.13 8.10
C GLY A 250 45.94 -19.86 7.94
N SER A 251 44.61 -19.89 8.04
CA SER A 251 43.82 -18.64 7.95
C SER A 251 43.68 -17.95 9.31
N THR A 252 44.03 -16.67 9.39
CA THR A 252 43.83 -15.85 10.60
C THR A 252 42.33 -15.71 10.93
N GLY A 253 41.98 -15.51 12.20
CA GLY A 253 40.59 -15.39 12.65
C GLY A 253 39.79 -14.32 11.89
N LEU A 254 40.42 -13.19 11.55
CA LEU A 254 39.80 -12.12 10.77
C LEU A 254 39.46 -12.55 9.33
N VAL A 255 40.35 -13.28 8.66
CA VAL A 255 40.13 -13.79 7.30
C VAL A 255 39.02 -14.85 7.31
N ARG A 256 39.00 -15.69 8.35
CA ARG A 256 37.94 -16.68 8.58
C ARG A 256 36.57 -16.01 8.75
N SER A 257 36.47 -14.97 9.59
CA SER A 257 35.23 -14.22 9.81
C SER A 257 34.75 -13.49 8.54
N LYS A 258 35.65 -12.83 7.80
CA LYS A 258 35.29 -12.18 6.53
C LYS A 258 34.76 -13.19 5.50
N ARG A 259 35.42 -14.34 5.37
CA ARG A 259 35.00 -15.41 4.44
C ARG A 259 33.65 -16.00 4.84
N MET A 260 33.41 -16.20 6.13
CA MET A 260 32.11 -16.65 6.65
C MET A 260 31.00 -15.66 6.29
N LEU A 261 31.19 -14.36 6.55
CA LEU A 261 30.21 -13.32 6.20
C LEU A 261 29.92 -13.27 4.70
N GLN A 262 30.96 -13.34 3.86
CA GLN A 262 30.80 -13.39 2.40
C GLN A 262 30.01 -14.63 1.94
N LYS A 263 30.32 -15.82 2.49
CA LYS A 263 29.57 -17.05 2.17
C LYS A 263 28.12 -16.97 2.62
N CYS A 264 27.85 -16.40 3.80
CA CYS A 264 26.48 -16.16 4.25
C CYS A 264 25.74 -15.25 3.28
N ALA A 265 26.35 -14.10 2.92
CA ALA A 265 25.75 -13.13 1.99
C ALA A 265 25.48 -13.73 0.60
N HIS A 266 26.46 -14.44 0.02
CA HIS A 266 26.27 -15.09 -1.28
C HIS A 266 25.22 -16.20 -1.23
N SER A 267 25.16 -16.97 -0.14
CA SER A 267 24.16 -18.01 0.04
C SER A 267 22.75 -17.42 0.22
N MET A 268 22.63 -16.29 0.92
CA MET A 268 21.37 -15.56 1.07
C MET A 268 20.83 -15.08 -0.29
N ILE A 269 21.70 -14.56 -1.16
CA ILE A 269 21.33 -14.11 -2.51
C ILE A 269 21.01 -15.31 -3.40
N ALA A 270 21.86 -16.35 -3.40
CA ALA A 270 21.72 -17.49 -4.29
C ALA A 270 20.49 -18.37 -3.99
N ASN A 271 20.08 -18.44 -2.72
CA ASN A 271 18.90 -19.20 -2.29
C ASN A 271 17.65 -18.33 -2.14
N GLN A 272 17.68 -17.09 -2.64
CA GLN A 272 16.48 -16.25 -2.60
C GLN A 272 15.46 -16.78 -3.61
N GLU A 273 14.39 -17.38 -3.10
CA GLU A 273 13.26 -17.80 -3.92
C GLU A 273 12.46 -16.58 -4.39
N LEU A 274 12.18 -16.54 -5.69
CA LEU A 274 11.32 -15.54 -6.31
C LEU A 274 10.04 -16.22 -6.81
N SER A 275 8.91 -15.55 -6.64
CA SER A 275 7.64 -16.03 -7.19
C SER A 275 7.63 -15.94 -8.72
N ALA A 276 6.89 -16.85 -9.36
CA ALA A 276 6.72 -16.82 -10.82
C ALA A 276 6.20 -15.46 -11.32
N ALA A 277 5.31 -14.81 -10.56
CA ALA A 277 4.79 -13.49 -10.91
C ALA A 277 5.86 -12.39 -10.85
N GLN A 278 6.76 -12.42 -9.85
CA GLN A 278 7.91 -11.50 -9.80
C GLN A 278 8.81 -11.69 -11.00
N VAL A 279 9.21 -12.94 -11.29
CA VAL A 279 10.07 -13.25 -12.43
C VAL A 279 9.43 -12.75 -13.72
N ALA A 280 8.14 -13.02 -13.93
CA ALA A 280 7.41 -12.54 -15.11
C ALA A 280 7.37 -11.01 -15.20
N ALA A 281 7.17 -10.29 -14.08
CA ALA A 281 7.19 -8.84 -14.06
C ALA A 281 8.56 -8.26 -14.43
N TYR A 282 9.65 -8.82 -13.90
CA TYR A 282 11.02 -8.44 -14.25
C TYR A 282 11.32 -8.71 -15.72
N MET A 283 10.98 -9.89 -16.23
CA MET A 283 11.16 -10.24 -17.64
C MET A 283 10.35 -9.35 -18.59
N SER A 284 9.20 -8.85 -18.13
CA SER A 284 8.34 -7.93 -18.89
C SER A 284 8.76 -6.46 -18.75
N GLY A 285 9.87 -6.15 -18.06
CA GLY A 285 10.35 -4.78 -17.85
C GLY A 285 9.51 -3.94 -16.87
N ASN A 286 8.60 -4.55 -16.10
CA ASN A 286 7.78 -3.83 -15.13
C ASN A 286 8.52 -3.51 -13.81
N GLY A 287 9.65 -4.18 -13.54
CA GLY A 287 10.48 -3.95 -12.36
C GLY A 287 9.76 -4.18 -11.03
N ASP A 288 10.28 -3.55 -9.97
CA ASP A 288 9.76 -3.59 -8.60
C ASP A 288 9.28 -2.23 -8.09
N HIS A 289 9.33 -1.18 -8.91
CA HIS A 289 8.86 0.14 -8.53
C HIS A 289 8.46 0.99 -9.74
N TYR A 290 7.69 2.04 -9.48
CA TYR A 290 7.21 2.99 -10.46
C TYR A 290 7.37 4.40 -9.92
N THR A 291 8.04 5.27 -10.68
CA THR A 291 8.27 6.65 -10.26
C THR A 291 7.86 7.62 -11.35
N SER A 292 7.43 8.79 -10.90
CA SER A 292 7.16 9.96 -11.75
C SER A 292 8.36 10.90 -11.86
N HIS A 293 9.26 10.84 -10.87
CA HIS A 293 10.42 11.71 -10.71
C HIS A 293 11.69 10.88 -10.55
N GLU A 294 12.83 11.50 -10.85
CA GLU A 294 14.14 10.97 -10.51
C GLU A 294 14.49 11.32 -9.06
N PHE A 295 14.88 10.30 -8.30
CA PHE A 295 15.29 10.47 -6.92
C PHE A 295 16.82 10.48 -6.80
N ARG A 296 17.33 11.23 -5.83
CA ARG A 296 18.75 11.21 -5.46
C ARG A 296 18.96 10.25 -4.31
N ILE A 297 20.07 9.51 -4.36
CA ILE A 297 20.46 8.61 -3.28
C ILE A 297 20.82 9.46 -2.06
N LEU A 298 20.10 9.23 -0.97
CA LEU A 298 20.40 9.80 0.33
C LEU A 298 21.12 8.74 1.17
N TYR A 299 22.40 8.97 1.46
CA TYR A 299 23.18 8.09 2.34
C TYR A 299 22.82 8.34 3.80
N TRP A 300 21.66 7.82 4.21
CA TRP A 300 21.07 8.09 5.53
C TRP A 300 22.05 7.85 6.68
N THR A 301 22.76 6.72 6.68
CA THR A 301 23.73 6.40 7.75
C THR A 301 24.90 7.37 7.82
N GLY A 302 25.37 7.90 6.68
CA GLY A 302 26.41 8.93 6.66
C GLY A 302 25.92 10.27 7.18
N ILE A 303 24.67 10.62 6.88
CA ILE A 303 24.02 11.82 7.39
C ILE A 303 23.76 11.69 8.90
N GLU A 304 23.24 10.55 9.35
CA GLU A 304 23.03 10.23 10.76
C GLU A 304 24.33 10.36 11.54
N GLN A 305 25.42 9.77 11.05
CA GLN A 305 26.75 9.92 11.65
C GLN A 305 27.22 11.38 11.70
N HIS A 306 26.98 12.15 10.64
CA HIS A 306 27.33 13.57 10.60
C HIS A 306 26.53 14.39 11.61
N ILE A 307 25.22 14.13 11.72
CA ILE A 307 24.34 14.76 12.70
C ILE A 307 24.79 14.39 14.11
N GLU A 308 25.05 13.11 14.39
CA GLU A 308 25.50 12.64 15.71
C GLU A 308 26.84 13.27 16.12
N GLN A 309 27.74 13.53 15.16
CA GLN A 309 29.00 14.25 15.43
C GLN A 309 28.79 15.72 15.79
N GLN A 310 27.78 16.37 15.21
CA GLN A 310 27.49 17.80 15.41
C GLN A 310 26.57 18.04 16.62
N LEU A 311 25.65 17.12 16.83
CA LEU A 311 24.59 17.12 17.84
C LEU A 311 24.52 15.72 18.43
N PRO A 312 25.45 15.36 19.32
CA PRO A 312 25.45 14.05 19.96
C PRO A 312 24.12 13.86 20.67
N SER A 313 23.42 12.77 20.35
CA SER A 313 22.22 12.41 21.09
C SER A 313 22.62 12.14 22.55
N PRO A 314 21.83 12.60 23.54
CA PRO A 314 22.03 12.14 24.90
C PRO A 314 21.88 10.62 24.89
N ASP A 315 22.91 9.93 25.38
CA ASP A 315 23.05 8.48 25.37
C ASP A 315 21.69 7.81 25.69
N PRO A 316 21.10 7.03 24.76
CA PRO A 316 19.79 6.42 24.97
C PRO A 316 19.77 5.47 26.18
N TRP A 317 20.93 5.11 26.73
CA TRP A 317 21.07 4.31 27.95
C TRP A 317 21.12 5.13 29.25
N GLN A 318 21.28 6.46 29.20
CA GLN A 318 21.32 7.31 30.41
C GLN A 318 19.93 7.64 30.98
N CYS A 319 18.86 7.55 30.19
CA CYS A 319 17.49 7.80 30.65
C CYS A 319 16.75 6.57 31.20
N ALA A 320 17.27 5.35 31.00
CA ALA A 320 16.59 4.12 31.38
C ALA A 320 16.92 3.62 32.81
N TRP A 321 17.95 4.19 33.45
CA TRP A 321 18.43 3.76 34.77
C TRP A 321 18.95 4.95 35.59
N GLN A 322 18.05 5.77 36.11
CA GLN A 322 18.31 6.51 37.34
C GLN A 322 17.35 5.97 38.41
N PRO A 323 17.87 5.56 39.59
CA PRO A 323 17.10 4.87 40.63
C PRO A 323 15.97 5.70 41.24
#